data_AF-A0A2H6GNJ5-F1
#
_entry.id   AF-A0A2H6GNJ5-F1
#
_cell.length_a   1.000
_cell.length_b   1.000
_cell.length_c   1.000
_cell.angle_alpha   90.00
_cell.angle_beta   90.00
_cell.angle_gamma   90.00
#
_symmetry.space_group_name_H-M   'P 1'
#
loop_
_entity.id
_entity.type
_entity.pdbx_description
1 polymer ?
#
loop_
_entity_poly.entity_id
_entity_poly.type
_entity_poly.pdbx_seq_one_letter_code
_entity_poly.pdbx_strand_id
1 'polypeptide(L)'
;MSTLRPPGNSDNSISIPANPKNPGTCVGSNSTRTSISLPSLKSSPRTDPKRDNFTILFLRQKSVILITDIILTEILQGIKNDVKFKSAKDYLLEFPIYGPKNTGTYTRAAQLYRDCRKKGKTVRKTIDCIIAAICIENDLALLHKGADFNSIEACTALRVIRNRC
;
A
#
# COMPACT_ATOMS: atom_id res chain seq x y z
N MET A 1 -6.87 -59.15 19.06
CA MET A 1 -5.44 -59.21 18.66
C MET A 1 -5.05 -57.85 18.09
N SER A 2 -4.33 -57.00 18.82
CA SER A 2 -2.85 -56.95 18.95
C SER A 2 -2.32 -55.89 17.96
N THR A 3 -1.53 -54.87 18.30
CA THR A 3 -0.91 -54.40 19.55
C THR A 3 -0.25 -53.04 19.24
N LEU A 4 -0.31 -52.12 20.21
CA LEU A 4 0.79 -51.28 20.73
C LEU A 4 1.63 -50.38 19.79
N ARG A 5 1.35 -49.07 19.91
CA ARG A 5 2.20 -47.91 20.33
C ARG A 5 3.55 -47.56 19.64
N PRO A 6 3.93 -46.26 19.68
CA PRO A 6 5.03 -45.64 18.91
C PRO A 6 6.34 -45.49 19.72
N PRO A 7 7.43 -45.03 19.10
CA PRO A 7 8.45 -44.21 19.74
C PRO A 7 8.56 -42.84 19.05
N GLY A 8 9.00 -41.74 19.65
CA GLY A 8 9.65 -41.49 20.93
C GLY A 8 10.14 -40.04 20.90
N ASN A 9 10.01 -39.35 22.02
CA ASN A 9 10.30 -37.94 22.25
C ASN A 9 11.66 -37.82 22.95
N SER A 10 12.56 -36.95 22.47
CA SER A 10 13.66 -36.28 23.22
C SER A 10 14.40 -35.37 22.21
N ASP A 11 14.83 -34.13 22.44
CA ASP A 11 15.38 -33.53 23.64
C ASP A 11 15.13 -32.02 23.71
N ASN A 12 14.83 -31.57 24.93
CA ASN A 12 14.99 -30.19 25.38
C ASN A 12 16.49 -29.84 25.43
N SER A 13 16.89 -28.70 24.86
CA SER A 13 17.97 -27.92 25.45
C SER A 13 17.73 -26.43 25.23
N ILE A 14 17.37 -25.79 26.34
CA ILE A 14 17.37 -24.35 26.55
C ILE A 14 18.83 -23.93 26.70
N SER A 15 19.24 -22.90 25.95
CA SER A 15 20.47 -22.16 26.23
C SER A 15 20.20 -20.66 26.13
N ILE A 16 20.04 -20.05 27.31
CA ILE A 16 20.07 -18.61 27.57
C ILE A 16 21.54 -18.17 27.63
N PRO A 17 21.94 -17.06 27.00
CA PRO A 17 23.10 -16.30 27.44
C PRO A 17 22.70 -15.05 28.22
N ALA A 18 23.54 -14.78 29.21
CA ALA A 18 23.41 -13.83 30.30
C ALA A 18 23.41 -12.34 29.90
N ASN A 19 22.71 -11.57 30.73
CA ASN A 19 22.80 -10.12 30.94
C ASN A 19 24.19 -9.69 31.40
N PRO A 20 24.67 -8.49 31.00
CA PRO A 20 25.35 -7.64 31.95
C PRO A 20 24.85 -6.19 31.98
N LYS A 21 24.32 -5.83 33.16
CA LYS A 21 24.53 -4.60 33.94
C LYS A 21 24.36 -3.24 33.25
N ASN A 22 23.26 -2.58 33.64
CA ASN A 22 23.12 -1.12 33.67
C ASN A 22 23.98 -0.53 34.82
N PRO A 23 24.58 0.67 34.66
CA PRO A 23 24.12 1.76 35.53
C PRO A 23 24.16 3.14 34.85
N GLY A 24 23.22 4.03 35.21
CA GLY A 24 23.33 5.46 34.89
C GLY A 24 22.00 6.21 34.92
N THR A 25 21.78 6.98 35.98
CA THR A 25 20.56 7.70 36.38
C THR A 25 20.29 9.02 35.66
N CYS A 26 19.00 9.27 35.41
CA CYS A 26 18.18 10.51 35.56
C CYS A 26 18.69 11.89 35.05
N VAL A 27 17.84 12.60 34.29
CA VAL A 27 17.13 13.86 34.67
C VAL A 27 16.49 14.52 33.42
N GLY A 28 15.26 15.02 33.56
CA GLY A 28 14.88 16.33 32.98
C GLY A 28 13.97 16.39 31.74
N SER A 29 12.66 16.42 31.99
CA SER A 29 11.73 17.50 31.57
C SER A 29 11.43 17.83 30.09
N ASN A 30 10.11 17.85 29.84
CA ASN A 30 9.32 18.79 29.01
C ASN A 30 9.02 18.45 27.53
N SER A 31 7.75 18.07 27.32
CA SER A 31 6.79 18.65 26.37
C SER A 31 7.36 19.37 25.14
N THR A 32 7.30 18.76 23.95
CA THR A 32 6.62 19.32 22.76
C THR A 32 6.61 18.35 21.57
N ARG A 33 5.41 18.06 21.06
CA ARG A 33 5.04 17.99 19.64
C ARG A 33 6.15 17.56 18.65
N THR A 34 6.36 16.26 18.46
CA THR A 34 7.23 15.76 17.38
C THR A 34 6.45 15.71 16.07
N SER A 35 6.55 16.80 15.30
CA SER A 35 6.22 16.82 13.89
C SER A 35 7.16 15.89 13.11
N ILE A 36 6.63 14.84 12.50
CA ILE A 36 7.37 14.00 11.55
C ILE A 36 7.64 14.85 10.30
N SER A 37 8.87 15.35 10.17
CA SER A 37 9.37 16.01 8.97
C SER A 37 9.67 14.97 7.90
N LEU A 38 8.85 14.91 6.84
CA LEU A 38 9.21 14.24 5.59
C LEU A 38 10.50 14.87 5.02
N PRO A 39 11.49 14.08 4.59
CA PRO A 39 12.60 14.61 3.82
C PRO A 39 12.08 15.22 2.52
N SER A 40 12.37 16.51 2.33
CA SER A 40 12.02 17.29 1.15
C SER A 40 12.60 16.65 -0.11
N LEU A 41 11.75 16.02 -0.92
CA LEU A 41 12.05 15.69 -2.31
C LEU A 41 12.34 17.00 -3.07
N LYS A 42 13.62 17.36 -3.17
CA LYS A 42 14.06 18.50 -3.98
C LYS A 42 13.75 18.22 -5.44
N SER A 43 12.90 19.06 -6.03
CA SER A 43 12.60 19.13 -7.45
C SER A 43 13.83 19.56 -8.27
N SER A 44 14.14 18.84 -9.34
CA SER A 44 15.03 19.30 -10.42
C SER A 44 14.24 19.33 -11.74
N PRO A 45 14.37 20.36 -12.60
CA PRO A 45 13.54 20.54 -13.78
C PRO A 45 14.17 20.04 -15.12
N ARG A 46 13.27 19.59 -16.04
CA ARG A 46 13.40 19.23 -17.49
C ARG A 46 13.82 17.78 -17.80
N THR A 47 13.19 16.99 -18.69
CA THR A 47 12.11 17.15 -19.70
C THR A 47 11.50 15.75 -20.01
N ASP A 48 10.23 15.75 -20.44
CA ASP A 48 9.23 14.66 -20.55
C ASP A 48 9.65 13.32 -21.21
N PRO A 49 9.15 12.17 -20.71
CA PRO A 49 8.22 11.39 -21.54
C PRO A 49 7.02 10.81 -20.76
N LYS A 50 5.81 11.03 -21.32
CA LYS A 50 4.49 10.57 -20.86
C LYS A 50 4.05 11.14 -19.52
N ARG A 51 3.60 12.40 -19.56
CA ARG A 51 3.02 13.15 -18.44
C ARG A 51 1.67 12.67 -17.90
N ASP A 52 1.09 11.61 -18.44
CA ASP A 52 -0.13 10.99 -17.92
C ASP A 52 0.20 9.57 -17.50
N ASN A 53 0.02 9.25 -16.21
CA ASN A 53 -0.18 7.89 -15.62
C ASN A 53 0.58 7.62 -14.31
N PHE A 54 1.18 8.60 -13.64
CA PHE A 54 1.51 8.41 -12.22
C PHE A 54 0.26 8.65 -11.37
N THR A 55 -0.63 7.65 -11.35
CA THR A 55 -1.74 7.60 -10.39
C THR A 55 -1.14 7.27 -9.01
N ILE A 56 -0.49 8.25 -8.38
CA ILE A 56 0.05 8.11 -7.03
C ILE A 56 -1.11 8.04 -6.06
N LEU A 57 -1.34 6.86 -5.45
CA LEU A 57 -2.26 6.75 -4.34
C LEU A 57 -1.73 6.10 -3.10
N PHE A 58 -1.72 6.91 -2.06
CA PHE A 58 -1.74 6.41 -0.71
C PHE A 58 -3.17 6.05 -0.32
N LEU A 59 -3.33 4.84 0.18
CA LEU A 59 -4.52 4.43 0.87
C LEU A 59 -4.45 4.98 2.29
N ARG A 60 -5.58 5.37 2.90
CA ARG A 60 -5.59 5.81 4.31
C ARG A 60 -6.48 4.88 5.14
N GLN A 61 -5.85 4.23 6.11
CA GLN A 61 -6.53 3.62 7.24
C GLN A 61 -5.90 4.18 8.52
N LYS A 62 -6.67 4.93 9.32
CA LYS A 62 -6.26 5.42 10.67
C LYS A 62 -4.84 6.05 10.75
N SER A 63 -4.39 6.74 9.69
CA SER A 63 -3.09 7.43 9.56
C SER A 63 -1.91 6.63 8.98
N VAL A 64 -2.13 5.41 8.48
CA VAL A 64 -1.12 4.65 7.74
C VAL A 64 -1.28 4.87 6.24
N ILE A 65 -0.14 4.96 5.54
CA ILE A 65 -0.03 5.00 4.09
C ILE A 65 0.15 3.56 3.57
N LEU A 66 -0.65 3.17 2.58
CA LEU A 66 -0.56 1.84 1.94
C LEU A 66 -0.55 1.97 0.41
N ILE A 67 -0.03 0.94 -0.26
CA ILE A 67 0.15 0.89 -1.72
C ILE A 67 -0.48 -0.42 -2.26
N THR A 68 -0.88 -0.46 -3.53
CA THR A 68 -1.28 -1.71 -4.20
C THR A 68 -0.17 -2.25 -5.09
N ASP A 69 -0.16 -3.57 -5.36
CA ASP A 69 0.85 -4.20 -6.25
C ASP A 69 0.96 -3.51 -7.61
N ILE A 70 -0.20 -3.06 -8.11
CA ILE A 70 -0.33 -2.36 -9.38
C ILE A 70 0.35 -0.98 -9.31
N ILE A 71 0.06 -0.21 -8.26
CA ILE A 71 0.66 1.13 -8.08
C ILE A 71 2.17 1.01 -7.86
N LEU A 72 2.63 0.00 -7.10
CA LEU A 72 4.06 -0.30 -6.96
C LEU A 72 4.70 -0.52 -8.33
N THR A 73 4.06 -1.33 -9.19
CA THR A 73 4.53 -1.61 -10.54
C THR A 73 4.61 -0.34 -11.39
N GLU A 74 3.55 0.49 -11.39
CA GLU A 74 3.53 1.76 -12.15
C GLU A 74 4.65 2.71 -11.71
N ILE A 75 4.86 2.83 -10.38
CA ILE A 75 5.93 3.69 -9.84
C ILE A 75 7.30 3.21 -10.31
N LEU A 76 7.57 1.91 -10.14
CA LEU A 76 8.87 1.33 -10.48
C LEU A 76 9.15 1.38 -11.98
N GLN A 77 8.16 1.13 -12.84
CA GLN A 77 8.31 1.20 -14.30
C GLN A 77 8.66 2.60 -14.79
N GLY A 78 8.26 3.66 -14.07
CA GLY A 78 8.60 5.02 -14.43
C GLY A 78 10.04 5.43 -14.09
N ILE A 79 10.79 4.60 -13.36
CA ILE A 79 12.18 4.88 -12.97
C ILE A 79 13.14 4.28 -13.99
N LYS A 80 13.80 5.14 -14.77
CA LYS A 80 14.72 4.72 -15.84
C LYS A 80 16.12 4.30 -15.38
N ASN A 81 16.54 4.72 -14.18
CA ASN A 81 17.90 4.49 -13.69
C ASN A 81 17.90 3.34 -12.68
N ASP A 82 18.71 2.32 -12.92
CA ASP A 82 18.69 1.08 -12.13
C ASP A 82 19.06 1.26 -10.66
N VAL A 83 19.99 2.18 -10.35
CA VAL A 83 20.36 2.48 -8.96
C VAL A 83 19.17 3.10 -8.24
N LYS A 84 18.50 4.08 -8.86
CA LYS A 84 17.28 4.69 -8.31
C LYS A 84 16.13 3.70 -8.23
N PHE A 85 16.00 2.81 -9.21
CA PHE A 85 14.99 1.75 -9.22
C PHE A 85 15.15 0.86 -7.99
N LYS A 86 16.38 0.39 -7.73
CA LYS A 86 16.67 -0.47 -6.57
C LYS A 86 16.35 0.24 -5.26
N SER A 87 16.85 1.46 -5.08
CA SER A 87 16.58 2.23 -3.86
C SER A 87 15.08 2.53 -3.67
N ALA A 88 14.35 2.86 -4.73
CA ALA A 88 12.90 3.08 -4.66
C ALA A 88 12.14 1.79 -4.37
N LYS A 89 12.53 0.67 -4.97
CA LYS A 89 11.95 -0.64 -4.70
C LYS A 89 12.11 -1.02 -3.24
N ASP A 90 13.34 -0.94 -2.72
CA ASP A 90 13.63 -1.33 -1.34
C ASP A 90 12.80 -0.49 -0.35
N TYR A 91 12.72 0.83 -0.57
CA TYR A 91 11.89 1.73 0.24
C TYR A 91 10.38 1.47 0.11
N LEU A 92 9.86 1.24 -1.10
CA LEU A 92 8.42 1.06 -1.32
C LEU A 92 7.91 -0.28 -0.75
N LEU A 93 8.79 -1.29 -0.69
CA LEU A 93 8.47 -2.59 -0.08
C LEU A 93 8.38 -2.54 1.46
N GLU A 94 8.77 -1.43 2.09
CA GLU A 94 8.55 -1.22 3.54
C GLU A 94 7.09 -0.88 3.88
N PHE A 95 6.29 -0.45 2.90
CA PHE A 95 4.87 -0.16 3.10
C PHE A 95 4.02 -1.43 3.02
N PRO A 96 2.86 -1.48 3.71
CA PRO A 96 1.88 -2.53 3.46
C PRO A 96 1.39 -2.51 2.01
N ILE A 97 1.46 -3.65 1.34
CA ILE A 97 1.06 -3.81 -0.05
C ILE A 97 -0.21 -4.66 -0.14
N TYR A 98 -1.21 -4.15 -0.88
CA TYR A 98 -2.48 -4.80 -1.10
C TYR A 98 -2.63 -5.25 -2.56
N GLY A 99 -2.81 -6.55 -2.74
CA GLY A 99 -3.06 -7.16 -4.03
C GLY A 99 -4.51 -7.57 -4.23
N PRO A 100 -4.85 -8.01 -5.45
CA PRO A 100 -6.05 -8.80 -5.71
C PRO A 100 -6.09 -10.04 -4.80
N LYS A 101 -7.22 -10.29 -4.14
CA LYS A 101 -7.36 -11.45 -3.24
C LYS A 101 -7.41 -12.77 -4.00
N ASN A 102 -8.07 -12.76 -5.16
CA ASN A 102 -8.23 -13.88 -6.09
C ASN A 102 -8.92 -13.36 -7.37
N THR A 103 -9.33 -14.27 -8.26
CA THR A 103 -10.10 -13.96 -9.48
C THR A 103 -11.34 -13.10 -9.23
N GLY A 104 -11.94 -13.21 -8.04
CA GLY A 104 -13.08 -12.40 -7.59
C GLY A 104 -12.84 -10.90 -7.61
N THR A 105 -11.60 -10.44 -7.36
CA THR A 105 -11.27 -9.01 -7.45
C THR A 105 -11.40 -8.49 -8.88
N TYR A 106 -11.00 -9.30 -9.87
CA TYR A 106 -11.08 -8.92 -11.27
C TYR A 106 -12.52 -8.96 -11.80
N THR A 107 -13.33 -9.94 -11.37
CA THR A 107 -14.76 -9.96 -11.71
C THR A 107 -15.49 -8.80 -11.05
N ARG A 108 -15.11 -8.43 -9.81
CA ARG A 108 -15.62 -7.23 -9.14
C ARG A 108 -15.25 -5.96 -9.91
N ALA A 109 -14.01 -5.82 -10.38
CA ALA A 109 -13.57 -4.71 -11.20
C ALA A 109 -14.40 -4.58 -12.50
N ALA A 110 -14.65 -5.69 -13.19
CA ALA A 110 -15.52 -5.71 -14.38
C ALA A 110 -16.95 -5.28 -14.05
N GLN A 111 -17.47 -5.66 -12.87
CA GLN A 111 -18.78 -5.22 -12.42
C GLN A 111 -18.82 -3.70 -12.16
N LEU A 112 -17.81 -3.14 -11.50
CA LEU A 112 -17.70 -1.69 -11.26
C LEU A 112 -17.72 -0.90 -12.58
N TYR A 113 -16.98 -1.37 -13.58
CA TYR A 113 -16.99 -0.78 -14.93
C TYR A 113 -18.39 -0.78 -15.54
N ARG A 114 -19.08 -1.94 -15.49
CA ARG A 114 -20.44 -2.09 -16.03
C ARG A 114 -21.44 -1.18 -15.31
N ASP A 115 -21.32 -1.06 -13.99
CA ASP A 115 -22.19 -0.21 -13.17
C ASP A 115 -22.00 1.27 -13.50
N CYS A 116 -20.75 1.70 -13.71
CA CYS A 116 -20.46 3.07 -14.18
C CYS A 116 -21.09 3.32 -15.55
N ARG A 117 -20.92 2.38 -16.49
CA ARG A 117 -21.45 2.52 -17.86
C ARG A 117 -22.97 2.60 -17.89
N LYS A 118 -23.67 1.80 -17.07
CA LYS A 118 -25.14 1.86 -16.91
C LYS A 118 -25.62 3.24 -16.44
N LYS A 119 -24.78 3.95 -15.67
CA LYS A 119 -25.05 5.30 -15.16
C LYS A 119 -24.53 6.42 -16.07
N GLY A 120 -24.14 6.09 -17.32
CA GLY A 120 -23.62 7.07 -18.29
C GLY A 120 -22.23 7.60 -17.95
N LYS A 121 -21.47 6.93 -17.08
CA LYS A 121 -20.09 7.29 -16.73
C LYS A 121 -19.11 6.36 -17.44
N THR A 122 -18.12 6.95 -18.10
CA THR A 122 -17.04 6.21 -18.74
C THR A 122 -15.83 6.14 -17.81
N VAL A 123 -15.37 4.92 -17.54
CA VAL A 123 -14.07 4.67 -16.92
C VAL A 123 -13.10 4.28 -18.03
N ARG A 124 -11.98 4.98 -18.16
CA ARG A 124 -11.09 4.81 -19.32
C ARG A 124 -10.11 3.65 -19.18
N LYS A 125 -9.77 3.27 -17.95
CA LYS A 125 -8.72 2.29 -17.67
C LYS A 125 -9.26 1.14 -16.82
N THR A 126 -9.09 -0.09 -17.31
CA THR A 126 -9.39 -1.30 -16.54
C THR A 126 -8.64 -1.34 -15.21
N ILE A 127 -7.42 -0.81 -15.18
CA ILE A 127 -6.58 -0.79 -13.99
C ILE A 127 -7.20 0.02 -12.85
N ASP A 128 -7.88 1.13 -13.17
CA ASP A 128 -8.55 1.96 -12.17
C ASP A 128 -9.73 1.21 -11.53
N CYS A 129 -10.45 0.39 -12.30
CA CYS A 129 -11.48 -0.49 -11.76
C CYS A 129 -10.90 -1.58 -10.84
N ILE A 130 -9.72 -2.11 -11.17
CA ILE A 130 -9.05 -3.13 -10.33
C ILE A 130 -8.60 -2.49 -9.02
N ILE A 131 -7.96 -1.32 -9.06
CA ILE A 131 -7.56 -0.57 -7.86
C ILE A 131 -8.80 -0.25 -7.00
N ALA A 132 -9.90 0.21 -7.61
CA ALA A 132 -11.13 0.47 -6.88
C ALA A 132 -11.73 -0.77 -6.22
N ALA A 133 -11.70 -1.93 -6.89
CA ALA A 133 -12.16 -3.19 -6.32
C ALA A 133 -11.33 -3.58 -5.09
N ILE A 134 -10.00 -3.51 -5.18
CA ILE A 134 -9.09 -3.76 -4.05
C ILE A 134 -9.43 -2.83 -2.88
N CYS A 135 -9.70 -1.56 -3.14
CA CYS A 135 -10.02 -0.59 -2.08
C CYS A 135 -11.34 -0.90 -1.39
N ILE A 136 -12.39 -1.23 -2.16
CA ILE A 136 -13.70 -1.59 -1.61
C ILE A 136 -13.60 -2.88 -0.78
N GLU A 137 -12.89 -3.89 -1.28
CA GLU A 137 -12.74 -5.19 -0.62
C GLU A 137 -11.98 -5.15 0.71
N ASN A 138 -11.18 -4.11 0.93
CA ASN A 138 -10.34 -3.95 2.12
C ASN A 138 -10.74 -2.74 2.97
N ASP A 139 -11.88 -2.10 2.67
CA ASP A 139 -12.35 -0.87 3.30
C ASP A 139 -11.27 0.23 3.38
N LEU A 140 -10.69 0.54 2.23
CA LEU A 140 -9.63 1.52 2.08
C LEU A 140 -10.14 2.80 1.41
N ALA A 141 -9.66 3.95 1.89
CA ALA A 141 -9.91 5.24 1.25
C ALA A 141 -8.78 5.59 0.28
N LEU A 142 -9.16 6.13 -0.89
CA LEU A 142 -8.36 6.26 -2.09
C LEU A 142 -7.96 7.74 -2.33
N LEU A 143 -6.68 8.14 -2.21
CA LEU A 143 -6.18 9.52 -2.43
C LEU A 143 -5.77 9.86 -3.89
N HIS A 144 -6.70 10.12 -4.82
CA HIS A 144 -6.34 10.17 -6.24
C HIS A 144 -6.20 11.52 -6.92
N LYS A 145 -5.47 11.48 -8.05
CA LYS A 145 -5.42 12.55 -9.07
C LYS A 145 -6.15 12.18 -10.37
N GLY A 146 -6.54 10.91 -10.57
CA GLY A 146 -7.19 10.45 -11.80
C GLY A 146 -8.69 10.77 -11.85
N ALA A 147 -9.18 11.39 -12.93
CA ALA A 147 -10.61 11.71 -13.07
C ALA A 147 -11.52 10.47 -13.11
N ASP A 148 -11.00 9.32 -13.54
CA ASP A 148 -11.76 8.06 -13.62
C ASP A 148 -12.27 7.59 -12.25
N PHE A 149 -11.51 7.82 -11.18
CA PHE A 149 -11.94 7.45 -9.83
C PHE A 149 -13.09 8.31 -9.30
N ASN A 150 -13.25 9.55 -9.78
CA ASN A 150 -14.45 10.34 -9.48
C ASN A 150 -15.70 9.71 -10.11
N SER A 151 -15.57 9.19 -11.34
CA SER A 151 -16.64 8.43 -12.00
C SER A 151 -16.98 7.15 -11.25
N ILE A 152 -15.96 6.44 -10.76
CA ILE A 152 -16.14 5.21 -9.97
C ILE A 152 -16.78 5.52 -8.61
N GLU A 153 -16.31 6.53 -7.87
CA GLU A 153 -16.91 7.00 -6.61
C GLU A 153 -18.40 7.32 -6.80
N ALA A 154 -18.75 8.08 -7.84
CA ALA A 154 -20.14 8.45 -8.10
C ALA A 154 -21.07 7.25 -8.37
N CYS A 155 -20.52 6.10 -8.75
CA CYS A 155 -21.29 4.93 -9.14
C CYS A 155 -21.28 3.80 -8.11
N THR A 156 -20.36 3.82 -7.14
CA THR A 156 -19.99 2.65 -6.32
C THR A 156 -19.75 3.04 -4.86
N ALA A 157 -19.30 2.09 -4.03
CA ALA A 157 -18.98 2.33 -2.62
C ALA A 157 -17.53 2.81 -2.38
N LEU A 158 -16.80 3.15 -3.45
CA LEU A 158 -15.42 3.62 -3.35
C LEU A 158 -15.35 4.92 -2.55
N ARG A 159 -14.48 4.98 -1.52
CA ARG A 159 -14.25 6.19 -0.73
C ARG A 159 -13.04 6.94 -1.27
N VAL A 160 -13.21 8.19 -1.69
CA VAL A 160 -12.09 9.04 -2.14
C VAL A 160 -11.71 10.06 -1.06
N ILE A 161 -10.41 10.27 -0.91
CA ILE A 161 -9.87 11.36 -0.11
C ILE A 161 -9.63 12.55 -1.03
N ARG A 162 -10.34 13.65 -0.78
CA ARG A 162 -10.11 14.92 -1.48
C ARG A 162 -9.00 15.68 -0.76
N ASN A 163 -7.97 16.09 -1.49
CA ASN A 163 -6.94 16.95 -0.94
C ASN A 163 -7.54 18.35 -0.79
N ARG A 164 -7.92 18.73 0.43
CA ARG A 164 -8.31 20.11 0.74
C ARG A 164 -7.01 20.91 0.90
N CYS A 165 -6.49 21.41 -0.21
CA CYS A 165 -5.56 22.54 -0.18
C CYS A 165 -6.37 23.82 -0.19
#